data_AF-A0A173UJT9-F1
#
_entry.id   AF-A0A173UJT9-F1
#
_cell.length_a   1.000
_cell.length_b   1.000
_cell.length_c   1.000
_cell.angle_alpha   90.00
_cell.angle_beta   90.00
_cell.angle_gamma   90.00
#
_symmetry.space_group_name_H-M   'P 1'
#
loop_
_entity.id
_entity.type
_entity.pdbx_description
1 polymer ?
#
loop_
_entity_poly.entity_id
_entity_poly.type
_entity_poly.pdbx_seq_one_letter_code
_entity_poly.pdbx_strand_id
1 'polypeptide(L)'
;MNKELILKLVQPYLKDNKLTYEDFDRLFCFLSKKEQYLVVDVLIESNIDFLSEDDENNNDILNESISDTELVNSIDDEIDFHNLYGETFKDEYVPQTVITNASDIKQSNEILCRLIQEEGSEQAKQDLCIKNKALVDKYAWAYGKKYITKLSFEDLEQSGMIGLIKAAEKFDIRKGYSFSTYAVWWVKQAVVRDIQDTGFLIRLPVHVMEKINKISNMESQYVGFGINRAECINAIADELEMPKEYVEHYMYIKDQYLSVASLNTPVGEDENSELIEFISGNDELSAEEIIILKSLKEVLEKQLLRLTDKEQKILRLRFGMDDGHPRTLEEIGTNFNVTRERIRQIESRALKKLRTPFRLRNLEEYLEDLR
;
A
#
# COMPACT_ATOMS: atom_id res chain seq x y z
N MET A 1 -24.44 51.40 -13.42
CA MET A 1 -24.54 52.00 -12.07
C MET A 1 -23.49 53.08 -11.95
N ASN A 2 -23.83 54.26 -11.40
CA ASN A 2 -22.87 55.36 -11.27
C ASN A 2 -21.92 55.10 -10.09
N LYS A 3 -20.64 54.85 -10.37
CA LYS A 3 -19.58 54.57 -9.38
C LYS A 3 -19.49 55.64 -8.30
N GLU A 4 -19.68 56.90 -8.66
CA GLU A 4 -19.66 58.04 -7.72
C GLU A 4 -20.84 58.06 -6.73
N LEU A 5 -22.01 57.53 -7.11
CA LEU A 5 -23.17 57.46 -6.22
C LEU A 5 -23.02 56.35 -5.19
N ILE A 6 -22.43 55.22 -5.57
CA ILE A 6 -22.14 54.09 -4.68
C ILE A 6 -21.12 54.51 -3.63
N LEU A 7 -20.04 55.18 -4.04
CA LEU A 7 -19.01 55.65 -3.11
C LEU A 7 -19.55 56.71 -2.14
N LYS A 8 -20.45 57.61 -2.57
CA LYS A 8 -21.12 58.56 -1.67
C LYS A 8 -22.04 57.90 -0.64
N LEU A 9 -22.68 56.79 -0.99
CA LEU A 9 -23.58 56.05 -0.09
C LEU A 9 -22.81 55.26 0.98
N VAL A 10 -21.60 54.78 0.64
CA VAL A 10 -20.76 54.00 1.56
C VAL A 10 -19.86 54.89 2.43
N GLN A 11 -19.54 56.11 1.99
CA GLN A 11 -18.69 57.08 2.72
C GLN A 11 -19.00 57.27 4.21
N PRO A 12 -20.27 57.35 4.68
CA PRO A 12 -20.58 57.52 6.10
C PRO A 12 -20.42 56.25 6.95
N TYR A 13 -20.27 55.07 6.34
CA TYR A 13 -20.16 53.77 7.03
C TYR A 13 -18.74 53.17 6.97
N LEU A 14 -17.80 53.87 6.34
CA LEU A 14 -16.39 53.46 6.28
C LEU A 14 -15.68 53.80 7.60
N LYS A 15 -15.21 52.77 8.31
CA LYS A 15 -14.16 52.91 9.34
C LYS A 15 -12.86 52.38 8.75
N ASP A 16 -11.86 53.23 8.58
CA ASP A 16 -10.53 52.87 8.05
C ASP A 16 -10.54 52.03 6.76
N ASN A 17 -11.32 52.45 5.75
CA ASN A 17 -11.50 51.75 4.47
C ASN A 17 -12.07 50.33 4.56
N LYS A 18 -12.74 49.99 5.66
CA LYS A 18 -13.38 48.70 5.88
C LYS A 18 -14.89 48.84 5.99
N LEU A 19 -15.61 47.88 5.43
CA LEU A 19 -17.08 47.78 5.46
C LEU A 19 -17.50 46.43 6.03
N THR A 20 -18.41 46.42 7.01
CA THR A 20 -18.94 45.15 7.54
C THR A 20 -19.98 44.57 6.59
N TYR A 21 -20.13 43.24 6.60
CA TYR A 21 -21.18 42.56 5.80
C TYR A 21 -22.60 43.00 6.23
N GLU A 22 -22.82 43.29 7.51
CA GLU A 22 -24.11 43.78 7.99
C GLU A 22 -24.45 45.18 7.46
N ASP A 23 -23.47 46.07 7.40
CA ASP A 23 -23.66 47.43 6.88
C ASP A 23 -23.86 47.40 5.37
N PHE A 24 -23.17 46.52 4.65
CA PHE A 24 -23.38 46.29 3.21
C PHE A 24 -24.81 45.81 2.91
N ASP A 25 -25.30 44.82 3.65
CA ASP A 25 -26.64 44.28 3.45
C ASP A 25 -27.73 45.31 3.80
N ARG A 26 -27.53 46.12 4.85
CA ARG A 26 -28.46 47.23 5.18
C ARG A 26 -28.49 48.29 4.07
N LEU A 27 -27.31 48.65 3.54
CA LEU A 27 -27.19 49.70 2.53
C LEU A 27 -27.73 49.30 1.16
N PHE A 28 -27.63 48.01 0.80
CA PHE A 28 -27.97 47.54 -0.55
C PHE A 28 -29.10 46.51 -0.60
N CYS A 29 -29.88 46.37 0.48
CA CYS A 29 -31.05 45.48 0.55
C CYS A 29 -32.11 45.74 -0.54
N PHE A 30 -32.17 46.96 -1.09
CA PHE A 30 -33.13 47.35 -2.13
C PHE A 30 -32.73 46.95 -3.55
N LEU A 31 -31.53 46.41 -3.75
CA LEU A 31 -31.01 45.97 -5.06
C LEU A 31 -31.22 44.47 -5.28
N SER A 32 -31.32 44.05 -6.54
CA SER A 32 -31.33 42.62 -6.88
C SER A 32 -29.97 41.98 -6.58
N LYS A 33 -29.93 40.67 -6.26
CA LYS A 33 -28.67 39.95 -5.98
C LYS A 33 -27.63 40.13 -7.09
N LYS A 34 -28.05 40.17 -8.36
CA LYS A 34 -27.17 40.44 -9.52
C LYS A 34 -26.55 41.84 -9.50
N GLU A 35 -27.29 42.83 -9.00
CA GLU A 35 -26.83 44.22 -8.89
C GLU A 35 -25.94 44.41 -7.66
N GLN A 36 -26.20 43.70 -6.56
CA GLN A 36 -25.33 43.67 -5.39
C GLN A 36 -23.92 43.16 -5.73
N TYR A 37 -23.80 42.13 -6.59
CA TYR A 37 -22.50 41.67 -7.08
C TYR A 37 -21.73 42.77 -7.84
N LEU A 38 -22.42 43.51 -8.72
CA LEU A 38 -21.79 44.64 -9.44
C LEU A 38 -21.35 45.76 -8.49
N VAL A 39 -22.04 45.96 -7.37
CA VAL A 39 -21.64 46.92 -6.33
C VAL A 39 -20.40 46.42 -5.58
N VAL A 40 -20.32 45.12 -5.25
CA VAL A 40 -19.13 44.52 -4.61
C VAL A 40 -17.91 44.67 -5.51
N ASP A 41 -18.04 44.39 -6.80
CA ASP A 41 -16.94 44.54 -7.78
C ASP A 41 -16.42 45.99 -7.82
N VAL A 42 -17.33 46.97 -7.79
CA VAL A 42 -16.98 48.40 -7.76
C VAL A 42 -16.31 48.83 -6.44
N LEU A 43 -16.70 48.24 -5.30
CA LEU A 43 -16.10 48.53 -3.99
C LEU A 43 -14.69 47.93 -3.86
N ILE A 44 -14.48 46.73 -4.41
CA ILE A 44 -13.15 46.09 -4.46
C ILE A 44 -12.20 46.89 -5.37
N GLU A 45 -12.68 47.34 -6.54
CA GLU A 45 -11.89 48.25 -7.41
C GLU A 45 -11.52 49.57 -6.72
N SER A 46 -12.23 49.93 -5.65
CA SER A 46 -12.02 51.16 -4.88
C SER A 46 -11.22 50.93 -3.59
N ASN A 47 -10.66 49.73 -3.39
CA ASN A 47 -9.79 49.36 -2.27
C ASN A 47 -10.49 49.36 -0.88
N ILE A 48 -11.76 48.92 -0.83
CA ILE A 48 -12.54 48.77 0.41
C ILE A 48 -12.58 47.28 0.79
N ASP A 49 -12.06 46.94 1.97
CA ASP A 49 -12.02 45.57 2.49
C ASP A 49 -13.29 45.22 3.28
N PHE A 50 -13.74 43.96 3.19
CA PHE A 50 -14.88 43.45 3.96
C PHE A 50 -14.42 42.66 5.18
N LEU A 51 -14.93 42.98 6.36
CA LEU A 51 -14.66 42.25 7.61
C LEU A 51 -15.89 41.45 8.07
N SER A 52 -15.67 40.19 8.45
CA SER A 52 -16.55 39.42 9.35
C SER A 52 -16.20 39.75 10.81
N GLU A 53 -17.21 40.00 11.65
CA GLU A 53 -17.01 40.30 13.09
C GLU A 53 -16.39 39.15 13.90
N ASP A 54 -16.12 37.99 13.29
CA ASP A 54 -15.59 36.80 13.94
C ASP A 54 -14.04 36.69 13.95
N ASP A 55 -13.31 37.61 13.31
CA ASP A 55 -11.85 37.51 13.18
C ASP A 55 -11.05 38.01 14.41
N GLU A 56 -11.69 38.64 15.40
CA GLU A 56 -10.99 39.10 16.63
C GLU A 56 -10.99 38.07 17.78
N ASN A 57 -11.82 37.02 17.74
CA ASN A 57 -11.98 36.08 18.86
C ASN A 57 -11.30 34.72 18.71
N ASN A 58 -10.60 34.44 17.60
CA ASN A 58 -10.01 33.12 17.34
C ASN A 58 -8.57 32.91 17.86
N ASN A 59 -8.02 33.87 18.62
CA ASN A 59 -6.63 33.78 19.11
C ASN A 59 -6.45 33.02 20.45
N ASP A 60 -7.51 32.58 21.13
CA ASP A 60 -7.40 32.03 22.49
C ASP A 60 -7.77 30.54 22.66
N ILE A 61 -8.00 29.77 21.58
CA ILE A 61 -8.35 28.33 21.67
C ILE A 61 -7.17 27.39 21.28
N LEU A 62 -6.01 27.93 20.90
CA LEU A 62 -4.84 27.11 20.48
C LEU A 62 -3.81 26.80 21.59
N ASN A 63 -4.16 26.94 22.88
CA ASN A 63 -3.24 26.67 23.98
C ASN A 63 -3.74 25.56 24.93
N GLU A 64 -4.04 24.37 24.41
CA GLU A 64 -4.15 23.18 25.25
C GLU A 64 -3.90 21.87 24.49
N SER A 65 -2.74 21.76 23.82
CA SER A 65 -2.03 20.49 23.58
C SER A 65 -0.71 20.74 22.85
N ILE A 66 0.33 21.16 23.57
CA ILE A 66 1.71 21.16 23.09
C ILE A 66 2.54 20.30 24.05
N SER A 67 2.78 19.05 23.65
CA SER A 67 4.09 18.41 23.83
C SER A 67 4.36 17.65 22.55
N ASP A 68 5.07 18.28 21.61
CA ASP A 68 5.85 17.64 20.53
C ASP A 68 6.54 18.72 19.67
N THR A 69 7.07 19.76 20.33
CA THR A 69 7.95 20.75 19.72
C THR A 69 9.39 20.38 20.04
N GLU A 70 10.02 19.52 19.24
CA GLU A 70 11.48 19.43 19.22
C GLU A 70 12.14 18.87 17.94
N LEU A 71 11.43 18.69 16.82
CA LEU A 71 12.05 18.18 15.57
C LEU A 71 11.79 18.97 14.28
N VAL A 72 11.35 20.23 14.36
CA VAL A 72 11.11 21.06 13.15
C VAL A 72 12.17 22.14 12.93
N ASN A 73 13.16 22.28 13.82
CA ASN A 73 14.23 23.26 13.65
C ASN A 73 15.51 22.62 13.11
N SER A 74 15.46 22.16 11.87
CA SER A 74 16.61 22.17 10.95
C SER A 74 16.18 21.57 9.61
N ILE A 75 16.24 22.40 8.57
CA ILE A 75 16.55 22.14 7.14
C ILE A 75 15.86 23.26 6.35
N ASP A 76 16.52 24.43 6.35
CA ASP A 76 16.52 25.30 5.19
C ASP A 76 17.39 24.59 4.15
N ASP A 77 16.79 23.98 3.15
CA ASP A 77 17.42 23.72 1.87
C ASP A 77 16.33 23.86 0.80
N GLU A 78 16.47 24.87 -0.07
CA GLU A 78 15.65 25.09 -1.26
C GLU A 78 15.76 23.88 -2.19
N ILE A 79 14.77 22.99 -2.17
CA ILE A 79 14.64 21.92 -3.16
C ILE A 79 13.96 22.51 -4.40
N ASP A 80 14.72 22.62 -5.49
CA ASP A 80 14.24 23.05 -6.80
C ASP A 80 13.36 21.94 -7.43
N PHE A 81 12.04 22.13 -7.37
CA PHE A 81 11.03 21.18 -7.86
C PHE A 81 10.99 21.02 -9.40
N HIS A 82 11.85 21.73 -10.14
CA HIS A 82 11.77 21.77 -11.60
C HIS A 82 12.42 20.59 -12.33
N ASN A 83 13.28 19.80 -11.65
CA ASN A 83 14.09 18.77 -12.31
C ASN A 83 13.54 17.34 -12.27
N LEU A 84 12.34 17.09 -11.72
CA LEU A 84 11.81 15.73 -11.60
C LEU A 84 11.05 15.23 -12.85
N TYR A 85 10.66 16.11 -13.77
CA TYR A 85 9.82 15.78 -14.94
C TYR A 85 10.61 15.50 -16.24
N GLY A 86 11.93 15.30 -16.14
CA GLY A 86 12.79 15.05 -17.29
C GLY A 86 12.98 13.55 -17.57
N GLU A 87 12.33 13.06 -18.63
CA GLU A 87 12.88 12.03 -19.55
C GLU A 87 12.34 10.59 -19.60
N THR A 88 11.38 10.11 -18.80
CA THR A 88 11.03 8.66 -18.83
C THR A 88 9.69 8.21 -19.39
N PHE A 89 8.82 9.09 -19.92
CA PHE A 89 7.60 8.63 -20.61
C PHE A 89 7.26 9.51 -21.82
N LYS A 90 7.67 9.06 -23.02
CA LYS A 90 7.14 9.55 -24.30
C LYS A 90 6.23 8.47 -24.89
N ASP A 91 5.07 8.28 -24.28
CA ASP A 91 3.90 7.86 -25.03
C ASP A 91 3.09 9.12 -25.35
N GLU A 92 2.64 9.26 -26.59
CA GLU A 92 1.77 10.36 -27.05
C GLU A 92 0.39 10.25 -26.40
N TYR A 93 0.32 10.49 -25.10
CA TYR A 93 -0.92 10.83 -24.43
C TYR A 93 -1.16 12.31 -24.68
N VAL A 94 -2.11 12.61 -25.57
CA VAL A 94 -2.65 13.97 -25.68
C VAL A 94 -3.62 14.15 -24.51
N PRO A 95 -3.30 14.92 -23.46
CA PRO A 95 -4.30 15.22 -22.45
C PRO A 95 -5.44 15.98 -23.14
N GLN A 96 -6.62 15.38 -23.22
CA GLN A 96 -7.82 16.05 -23.75
C GLN A 96 -8.31 17.20 -22.86
N THR A 97 -7.64 17.47 -21.74
CA THR A 97 -7.93 18.58 -20.85
C THR A 97 -6.65 19.36 -20.59
N VAL A 98 -6.61 20.60 -21.10
CA VAL A 98 -5.57 21.58 -20.77
C VAL A 98 -5.46 21.65 -19.25
N ILE A 99 -4.28 21.37 -18.69
CA ILE A 99 -4.01 21.62 -17.27
C ILE A 99 -4.05 23.14 -17.12
N THR A 100 -5.19 23.69 -16.72
CA THR A 100 -5.31 25.11 -16.37
C THR A 100 -4.51 25.37 -15.11
N ASN A 101 -3.74 26.46 -15.08
CA ASN A 101 -3.00 26.85 -13.89
C ASN A 101 -3.98 27.11 -12.73
N ALA A 102 -3.61 26.76 -11.51
CA ALA A 102 -4.43 26.98 -10.31
C ALA A 102 -4.87 28.45 -10.13
N SER A 103 -4.13 29.40 -10.71
CA SER A 103 -4.44 30.84 -10.73
C SER A 103 -5.69 31.23 -11.52
N ASP A 104 -6.15 30.37 -12.44
CA ASP A 104 -7.26 30.71 -13.35
C ASP A 104 -8.63 30.26 -12.82
N ILE A 105 -8.65 29.44 -11.76
CA ILE A 105 -9.88 28.88 -11.18
C ILE A 105 -10.44 29.83 -10.12
N LYS A 106 -11.36 30.71 -10.56
CA LYS A 106 -11.99 31.73 -9.70
C LYS A 106 -13.10 31.16 -8.80
N GLN A 107 -13.65 30.00 -9.13
CA GLN A 107 -14.79 29.41 -8.43
C GLN A 107 -14.40 28.97 -7.01
N SER A 108 -15.25 29.24 -6.02
CA SER A 108 -15.07 28.75 -4.64
C SER A 108 -15.24 27.24 -4.56
N ASN A 109 -14.53 26.60 -3.61
CA ASN A 109 -14.59 25.15 -3.41
C ASN A 109 -16.02 24.64 -3.19
N GLU A 110 -16.86 25.42 -2.51
CA GLU A 110 -18.27 25.09 -2.26
C GLU A 110 -19.11 25.03 -3.54
N ILE A 111 -18.87 25.96 -4.47
CA ILE A 111 -19.55 25.99 -5.77
C ILE A 111 -19.14 24.77 -6.59
N LEU A 112 -17.83 24.45 -6.61
CA LEU A 112 -17.32 23.27 -7.29
C LEU A 112 -17.91 21.98 -6.70
N CYS A 113 -18.00 21.86 -5.38
CA CYS A 113 -18.63 20.71 -4.72
C CYS A 113 -20.10 20.57 -5.12
N ARG A 114 -20.83 21.68 -5.19
CA ARG A 114 -22.23 21.68 -5.60
C ARG A 114 -22.42 21.22 -7.04
N LEU A 115 -21.59 21.71 -7.97
CA LEU A 115 -21.59 21.29 -9.37
C LEU A 115 -21.29 19.79 -9.52
N ILE A 116 -20.37 19.26 -8.71
CA ILE A 116 -20.06 17.83 -8.69
C ILE A 116 -21.27 17.00 -8.23
N GLN A 117 -22.05 17.49 -7.26
CA GLN A 117 -23.21 16.78 -6.72
C GLN A 117 -24.45 16.85 -7.62
N GLU A 118 -24.70 18.01 -8.24
CA GLU A 118 -25.91 18.24 -9.05
C GLU A 118 -25.76 17.72 -10.49
N GLU A 119 -24.59 17.94 -11.11
CA GLU A 119 -24.36 17.65 -12.53
C GLU A 119 -23.37 16.50 -12.77
N GLY A 120 -22.57 16.12 -11.76
CA GLY A 120 -21.52 15.11 -11.94
C GLY A 120 -20.41 15.54 -12.90
N SER A 121 -20.27 16.85 -13.14
CA SER A 121 -19.34 17.40 -14.13
C SER A 121 -17.89 16.98 -13.85
N GLU A 122 -17.28 16.31 -14.81
CA GLU A 122 -15.87 15.86 -14.73
C GLU A 122 -14.92 17.06 -14.67
N GLN A 123 -15.25 18.15 -15.36
CA GLN A 123 -14.44 19.37 -15.35
C GLN A 123 -14.44 20.02 -13.96
N ALA A 124 -15.58 20.02 -13.25
CA ALA A 124 -15.64 20.53 -11.88
C ALA A 124 -14.81 19.69 -10.90
N LYS A 125 -14.72 18.36 -11.11
CA LYS A 125 -13.83 17.48 -10.34
C LYS A 125 -12.36 17.86 -10.58
N GLN A 126 -11.96 18.03 -11.84
CA GLN A 126 -10.60 18.42 -12.20
C GLN A 126 -10.21 19.79 -11.61
N ASP A 127 -11.09 20.78 -11.72
CA ASP A 127 -10.84 22.11 -11.16
C ASP A 127 -10.68 22.08 -9.64
N LEU A 128 -11.51 21.27 -8.95
CA LEU A 128 -11.42 21.08 -7.50
C LEU A 128 -10.09 20.41 -7.11
N CYS A 129 -9.66 19.43 -7.90
CA CYS A 129 -8.40 18.73 -7.73
C CYS A 129 -7.19 19.66 -7.88
N ILE A 130 -7.13 20.42 -8.98
CA ILE A 130 -6.04 21.37 -9.25
C ILE A 130 -5.96 22.43 -8.13
N LYS A 131 -7.11 22.98 -7.72
CA LYS A 131 -7.17 24.02 -6.69
C LYS A 131 -6.70 23.54 -5.32
N ASN A 132 -6.99 22.29 -4.95
CA ASN A 132 -6.66 21.73 -3.63
C ASN A 132 -5.41 20.83 -3.65
N LYS A 133 -4.61 20.85 -4.71
CA LYS A 133 -3.41 20.02 -4.85
C LYS A 133 -2.44 20.19 -3.66
N ALA A 134 -2.10 21.42 -3.29
CA ALA A 134 -1.17 21.68 -2.18
C ALA A 134 -1.63 21.09 -0.82
N LEU A 135 -2.95 21.03 -0.60
CA LEU A 135 -3.50 20.38 0.59
C LEU A 135 -3.23 18.87 0.55
N VAL A 136 -3.47 18.25 -0.60
CA VAL A 136 -3.23 16.81 -0.80
C VAL A 136 -1.75 16.51 -0.68
N ASP A 137 -0.88 17.27 -1.36
CA ASP A 137 0.58 17.10 -1.32
C ASP A 137 1.12 17.15 0.10
N LYS A 138 0.65 18.11 0.92
CA LYS A 138 1.04 18.22 2.33
C LYS A 138 0.77 16.93 3.12
N TYR A 139 -0.39 16.32 2.93
CA TYR A 139 -0.74 15.09 3.64
C TYR A 139 -0.07 13.86 3.01
N ALA A 140 -0.07 13.75 1.69
CA ALA A 140 0.62 12.67 0.97
C ALA A 140 2.10 12.60 1.39
N TRP A 141 2.79 13.74 1.46
CA TRP A 141 4.17 13.82 1.91
C TRP A 141 4.34 13.42 3.39
N ALA A 142 3.47 13.94 4.28
CA ALA A 142 3.54 13.63 5.71
C ALA A 142 3.34 12.13 6.00
N TYR A 143 2.40 11.48 5.31
CA TYR A 143 2.13 10.06 5.49
C TYR A 143 3.14 9.16 4.75
N GLY A 144 3.62 9.57 3.57
CA GLY A 144 4.68 8.87 2.86
C GLY A 144 6.03 8.89 3.60
N LYS A 145 6.32 9.94 4.38
CA LYS A 145 7.50 9.95 5.27
C LYS A 145 7.30 9.10 6.52
N LYS A 146 6.08 9.05 7.04
CA LYS A 146 5.75 8.30 8.26
C LYS A 146 5.75 6.79 8.04
N TYR A 147 5.22 6.33 6.92
CA TYR A 147 5.19 4.93 6.55
C TYR A 147 6.33 4.67 5.57
N ILE A 148 7.26 3.76 5.88
CA ILE A 148 8.30 3.33 4.94
C ILE A 148 7.62 2.51 3.84
N THR A 149 7.04 3.19 2.86
CA THR A 149 6.29 2.57 1.75
C THR A 149 7.12 2.52 0.49
N LYS A 150 6.84 1.53 -0.36
CA LYS A 150 7.43 1.47 -1.72
C LYS A 150 6.67 2.32 -2.75
N LEU A 151 5.53 2.89 -2.37
CA LEU A 151 4.71 3.76 -3.23
C LEU A 151 5.47 5.04 -3.57
N SER A 152 5.36 5.47 -4.82
CA SER A 152 5.88 6.76 -5.25
C SER A 152 5.05 7.90 -4.64
N PHE A 153 5.64 9.09 -4.55
CA PHE A 153 4.89 10.26 -4.10
C PHE A 153 3.68 10.55 -5.02
N GLU A 154 3.84 10.33 -6.33
CA GLU A 154 2.78 10.53 -7.32
C GLU A 154 1.59 9.60 -7.06
N ASP A 155 1.84 8.33 -6.69
CA ASP A 155 0.76 7.40 -6.34
C ASP A 155 0.01 7.86 -5.08
N LEU A 156 0.73 8.36 -4.08
CA LEU A 156 0.13 8.92 -2.86
C LEU A 156 -0.66 10.20 -3.14
N GLU A 157 -0.18 11.04 -4.05
CA GLU A 157 -0.91 12.23 -4.53
C GLU A 157 -2.23 11.80 -5.18
N GLN A 158 -2.19 10.84 -6.11
CA GLN A 158 -3.38 10.37 -6.81
C GLN A 158 -4.39 9.71 -5.87
N SER A 159 -3.94 8.88 -4.93
CA SER A 159 -4.83 8.28 -3.93
C SER A 159 -5.48 9.33 -3.02
N GLY A 160 -4.72 10.35 -2.62
CA GLY A 160 -5.23 11.52 -1.90
C GLY A 160 -6.27 12.30 -2.70
N MET A 161 -6.03 12.48 -4.00
CA MET A 161 -6.94 13.14 -4.93
C MET A 161 -8.28 12.39 -5.06
N ILE A 162 -8.24 11.06 -5.14
CA ILE A 162 -9.45 10.20 -5.11
C ILE A 162 -10.22 10.39 -3.80
N GLY A 163 -9.51 10.53 -2.67
CA GLY A 163 -10.11 10.87 -1.39
C GLY A 163 -10.82 12.22 -1.40
N LEU A 164 -10.18 13.24 -1.99
CA LEU A 164 -10.74 14.58 -2.11
C LEU A 164 -12.03 14.63 -2.96
N ILE A 165 -12.07 13.90 -4.07
CA ILE A 165 -13.27 13.77 -4.90
C ILE A 165 -14.41 13.12 -4.11
N LYS A 166 -14.13 12.03 -3.36
CA LYS A 166 -15.12 11.39 -2.49
C LYS A 166 -15.63 12.32 -1.38
N ALA A 167 -14.78 13.21 -0.89
CA ALA A 167 -15.19 14.25 0.05
C ALA A 167 -16.18 15.22 -0.61
N ALA A 168 -15.88 15.68 -1.82
CA ALA A 168 -16.72 16.61 -2.56
C ALA A 168 -18.12 16.06 -2.83
N GLU A 169 -18.22 14.78 -3.19
CA GLU A 169 -19.49 14.10 -3.43
C GLU A 169 -20.40 14.02 -2.18
N LYS A 170 -19.81 14.07 -0.98
CA LYS A 170 -20.53 13.92 0.31
C LYS A 170 -20.56 15.19 1.15
N PHE A 171 -19.97 16.28 0.68
CA PHE A 171 -19.85 17.51 1.43
C PHE A 171 -21.20 18.22 1.54
N ASP A 172 -21.55 18.68 2.73
CA ASP A 172 -22.83 19.37 2.96
C ASP A 172 -22.56 20.79 3.44
N ILE A 173 -22.79 21.76 2.56
CA ILE A 173 -22.52 23.19 2.77
C ILE A 173 -23.36 23.73 3.94
N ARG A 174 -24.54 23.13 4.20
CA ARG A 174 -25.46 23.58 5.26
C ARG A 174 -24.87 23.48 6.67
N LYS A 175 -23.81 22.68 6.85
CA LYS A 175 -23.17 22.45 8.14
C LYS A 175 -22.21 23.57 8.56
N GLY A 176 -21.92 24.54 7.68
CA GLY A 176 -21.15 25.74 8.04
C GLY A 176 -19.66 25.53 8.28
N TYR A 177 -19.09 24.38 7.89
CA TYR A 177 -17.64 24.13 7.96
C TYR A 177 -16.99 24.30 6.59
N SER A 178 -15.74 24.76 6.55
CA SER A 178 -14.99 24.85 5.29
C SER A 178 -14.81 23.47 4.64
N PHE A 179 -14.85 23.42 3.30
CA PHE A 179 -14.60 22.18 2.56
C PHE A 179 -13.24 21.57 2.91
N SER A 180 -12.19 22.39 3.03
CA SER A 180 -10.83 21.93 3.32
C SER A 180 -10.77 21.18 4.65
N THR A 181 -11.45 21.67 5.68
CA THR A 181 -11.53 21.02 7.00
C THR A 181 -12.15 19.62 6.91
N TYR A 182 -13.20 19.47 6.10
CA TYR A 182 -13.86 18.20 5.88
C TYR A 182 -13.03 17.24 4.99
N ALA A 183 -12.44 17.77 3.92
CA ALA A 183 -11.69 17.01 2.93
C ALA A 183 -10.44 16.34 3.53
N VAL A 184 -9.79 16.98 4.52
CA VAL A 184 -8.61 16.43 5.20
C VAL A 184 -8.84 15.00 5.68
N TRP A 185 -9.99 14.69 6.29
CA TRP A 185 -10.28 13.34 6.79
C TRP A 185 -10.35 12.30 5.68
N TRP A 186 -10.95 12.67 4.54
CA TRP A 186 -11.07 11.78 3.38
C TRP A 186 -9.74 11.57 2.66
N VAL A 187 -8.93 12.63 2.53
CA VAL A 187 -7.58 12.55 1.96
C VAL A 187 -6.72 11.65 2.82
N LYS A 188 -6.67 11.89 4.14
CA LYS A 188 -5.93 11.04 5.10
C LYS A 188 -6.35 9.58 5.01
N GLN A 189 -7.65 9.32 5.01
CA GLN A 189 -8.18 7.97 4.97
C GLN A 189 -7.85 7.26 3.65
N ALA A 190 -7.92 7.97 2.52
CA ALA A 190 -7.60 7.41 1.22
C ALA A 190 -6.12 7.04 1.11
N VAL A 191 -5.22 7.97 1.49
CA VAL A 191 -3.77 7.74 1.47
C VAL A 191 -3.38 6.59 2.39
N VAL A 192 -3.83 6.60 3.65
CA VAL A 192 -3.50 5.54 4.61
C VAL A 192 -4.04 4.18 4.16
N ARG A 193 -5.25 4.15 3.60
CA ARG A 193 -5.84 2.92 3.09
C ARG A 193 -5.06 2.36 1.91
N ASP A 194 -4.68 3.22 0.98
CA ASP A 194 -3.92 2.82 -0.20
C ASP A 194 -2.54 2.28 0.21
N ILE A 195 -1.84 2.98 1.11
CA ILE A 195 -0.60 2.49 1.72
C ILE A 195 -0.77 1.09 2.32
N GLN A 196 -1.86 0.81 3.02
CA GLN A 196 -2.10 -0.50 3.64
C GLN A 196 -2.43 -1.59 2.62
N ASP A 197 -3.13 -1.25 1.55
CA ASP A 197 -3.58 -2.20 0.53
C ASP A 197 -2.49 -2.50 -0.52
N THR A 198 -1.72 -1.49 -0.93
CA THR A 198 -0.77 -1.55 -2.07
C THR A 198 0.67 -1.17 -1.70
N GLY A 199 0.89 -0.52 -0.56
CA GLY A 199 2.20 0.04 -0.19
C GLY A 199 3.29 -0.97 0.18
N PHE A 200 2.92 -2.23 0.40
CA PHE A 200 3.82 -3.30 0.80
C PHE A 200 3.84 -4.44 -0.23
N LEU A 201 5.01 -5.08 -0.37
CA LEU A 201 5.17 -6.21 -1.30
C LEU A 201 4.27 -7.40 -0.92
N ILE A 202 4.13 -7.67 0.38
CA ILE A 202 3.27 -8.70 0.91
C ILE A 202 2.06 -8.01 1.52
N ARG A 203 0.88 -8.26 0.93
CA ARG A 203 -0.37 -7.66 1.40
C ARG A 203 -0.77 -8.22 2.76
N LEU A 204 -0.93 -7.33 3.73
CA LEU A 204 -1.46 -7.66 5.06
C LEU A 204 -2.87 -7.11 5.24
N PRO A 205 -3.76 -7.81 5.95
CA PRO A 205 -5.06 -7.27 6.32
C PRO A 205 -4.94 -6.01 7.19
N VAL A 206 -5.86 -5.05 7.02
CA VAL A 206 -5.88 -3.77 7.75
C VAL A 206 -5.80 -3.94 9.27
N HIS A 207 -6.57 -4.88 9.84
CA HIS A 207 -6.58 -5.12 11.29
C HIS A 207 -5.23 -5.63 11.83
N VAL A 208 -4.44 -6.32 11.01
CA VAL A 208 -3.07 -6.74 11.38
C VAL A 208 -2.15 -5.52 11.38
N MET A 209 -2.25 -4.67 10.36
CA MET A 209 -1.44 -3.46 10.26
C MET A 209 -1.74 -2.46 11.39
N GLU A 210 -3.01 -2.31 11.79
CA GLU A 210 -3.40 -1.50 12.94
C GLU A 210 -2.75 -1.98 14.24
N LYS A 211 -2.72 -3.29 14.48
CA LYS A 211 -2.06 -3.88 15.65
C LYS A 211 -0.56 -3.64 15.61
N ILE A 212 0.08 -3.87 14.46
CA ILE A 212 1.51 -3.62 14.27
C ILE A 212 1.85 -2.15 14.53
N ASN A 213 1.06 -1.21 14.01
CA ASN A 213 1.28 0.23 14.22
C ASN A 213 1.14 0.61 15.71
N LYS A 214 0.14 0.06 16.41
CA LYS A 214 0.00 0.27 17.87
C LYS A 214 1.22 -0.25 18.62
N ILE A 215 1.61 -1.50 18.38
CA ILE A 215 2.79 -2.10 19.00
C ILE A 215 4.05 -1.30 18.67
N SER A 216 4.23 -0.86 17.42
CA SER A 216 5.39 -0.08 17.00
C SER A 216 5.44 1.30 17.67
N ASN A 217 4.31 1.99 17.83
CA ASN A 217 4.29 3.27 18.53
C ASN A 217 4.66 3.10 20.01
N MET A 218 4.13 2.07 20.67
CA MET A 218 4.48 1.77 22.06
C MET A 218 5.94 1.36 22.20
N GLU A 219 6.43 0.52 21.29
CA GLU A 219 7.84 0.13 21.23
C GLU A 219 8.75 1.36 21.10
N SER A 220 8.44 2.29 20.20
CA SER A 220 9.21 3.54 20.06
C SER A 220 9.18 4.39 21.34
N GLN A 221 8.06 4.44 22.07
CA GLN A 221 7.99 5.12 23.36
C GLN A 221 8.87 4.43 24.42
N TYR A 222 8.76 3.10 24.56
CA TYR A 222 9.53 2.33 25.53
C TYR A 222 11.04 2.32 25.26
N VAL A 223 11.44 2.31 23.98
CA VAL A 223 12.83 2.49 23.57
C VAL A 223 13.33 3.89 23.97
N GLY A 224 12.50 4.92 23.84
CA GLY A 224 12.82 6.28 24.31
C GLY A 224 13.08 6.36 25.82
N PHE A 225 12.44 5.50 26.61
CA PHE A 225 12.67 5.37 28.06
C PHE A 225 13.88 4.49 28.42
N GLY A 226 14.58 3.91 27.43
CA GLY A 226 15.75 3.05 27.64
C GLY A 226 15.43 1.65 28.18
N ILE A 227 14.20 1.17 27.99
CA ILE A 227 13.76 -0.15 28.45
C ILE A 227 14.27 -1.23 27.50
N ASN A 228 14.67 -2.38 28.05
CA ASN A 228 15.13 -3.53 27.27
C ASN A 228 14.00 -4.13 26.42
N ARG A 229 14.33 -4.72 25.26
CA ARG A 229 13.33 -5.31 24.34
C ARG A 229 12.44 -6.38 24.99
N ALA A 230 13.01 -7.24 25.85
CA ALA A 230 12.24 -8.27 26.56
C ALA A 230 11.26 -7.67 27.58
N GLU A 231 11.65 -6.58 28.25
CA GLU A 231 10.78 -5.85 29.17
C GLU A 231 9.70 -5.07 28.41
N CYS A 232 10.04 -4.50 27.25
CA CYS A 232 9.12 -3.84 26.35
C CYS A 232 8.00 -4.78 25.86
N ILE A 233 8.35 -6.01 25.46
CA ILE A 233 7.36 -7.03 25.06
C ILE A 233 6.39 -7.33 26.20
N ASN A 234 6.89 -7.45 27.43
CA ASN A 234 6.06 -7.71 28.60
C ASN A 234 5.13 -6.52 28.90
N ALA A 235 5.65 -5.29 28.89
CA ALA A 235 4.86 -4.09 29.15
C ALA A 235 3.76 -3.90 28.09
N ILE A 236 4.08 -4.09 26.81
CA ILE A 236 3.12 -4.00 25.71
C ILE A 236 2.04 -5.08 25.84
N ALA A 237 2.41 -6.30 26.24
CA ALA A 237 1.46 -7.38 26.44
C ALA A 237 0.46 -7.08 27.57
N ASP A 238 0.96 -6.52 28.68
CA ASP A 238 0.13 -6.14 29.83
C ASP A 238 -0.80 -4.96 29.49
N GLU A 239 -0.32 -3.98 28.72
CA GLU A 239 -1.10 -2.80 28.33
C GLU A 239 -2.15 -3.08 27.25
N LEU A 240 -1.84 -3.96 26.28
CA LEU A 240 -2.78 -4.35 25.22
C LEU A 240 -3.69 -5.53 25.62
N GLU A 241 -3.54 -6.07 26.83
CA GLU A 241 -4.23 -7.27 27.32
C GLU A 241 -4.12 -8.46 26.35
N MET A 242 -2.92 -8.66 25.78
CA MET A 242 -2.65 -9.73 24.82
C MET A 242 -1.57 -10.69 25.33
N PRO A 243 -1.63 -11.98 24.97
CA PRO A 243 -0.55 -12.92 25.26
C PRO A 243 0.77 -12.48 24.59
N LYS A 244 1.88 -12.66 25.31
CA LYS A 244 3.24 -12.29 24.88
C LYS A 244 3.63 -12.88 23.53
N GLU A 245 3.25 -14.14 23.31
CA GLU A 245 3.46 -14.86 22.05
C GLU A 245 2.90 -14.11 20.84
N TYR A 246 1.75 -13.44 20.99
CA TYR A 246 1.14 -12.67 19.90
C TYR A 246 1.87 -11.34 19.68
N VAL A 247 2.33 -10.68 20.74
CA VAL A 247 3.14 -9.45 20.62
C VAL A 247 4.45 -9.76 19.90
N GLU A 248 5.13 -10.84 20.30
CA GLU A 248 6.33 -11.35 19.62
C GLU A 248 6.05 -11.68 18.16
N HIS A 249 4.91 -12.32 17.86
CA HIS A 249 4.52 -12.63 16.49
C HIS A 249 4.28 -11.37 15.64
N TYR A 250 3.61 -10.34 16.17
CA TYR A 250 3.41 -9.08 15.44
C TYR A 250 4.72 -8.30 15.26
N MET A 251 5.61 -8.31 16.26
CA MET A 251 6.97 -7.75 16.13
C MET A 251 7.78 -8.51 15.07
N TYR A 252 7.69 -9.84 15.04
CA TYR A 252 8.31 -10.66 14.01
C TYR A 252 7.77 -10.31 12.63
N ILE A 253 6.44 -10.16 12.49
CA ILE A 253 5.83 -9.77 11.21
C ILE A 253 6.35 -8.39 10.77
N LYS A 254 6.38 -7.42 11.68
CA LYS A 254 6.93 -6.09 11.41
C LYS A 254 8.37 -6.18 10.88
N ASP A 255 9.23 -6.88 11.63
CA ASP A 255 10.67 -6.92 11.36
C ASP A 255 11.06 -7.77 10.14
N GLN A 256 10.20 -8.68 9.66
CA GLN A 256 10.49 -9.55 8.51
C GLN A 256 9.71 -9.17 7.24
N TYR A 257 8.45 -8.75 7.37
CA TYR A 257 7.58 -8.51 6.21
C TYR A 257 7.55 -7.05 5.76
N LEU A 258 7.80 -6.09 6.67
CA LEU A 258 7.87 -4.68 6.30
C LEU A 258 9.28 -4.25 5.85
N SER A 259 10.31 -5.03 6.21
CA SER A 259 11.73 -4.73 5.97
C SER A 259 12.33 -5.56 4.82
N VAL A 260 11.52 -6.04 3.88
CA VAL A 260 11.99 -6.95 2.81
C VAL A 260 13.11 -6.30 2.01
N ALA A 261 14.32 -6.86 2.14
CA ALA A 261 15.50 -6.48 1.39
C ALA A 261 15.43 -6.98 -0.05
N SER A 262 16.08 -6.27 -0.97
CA SER A 262 16.23 -6.74 -2.35
C SER A 262 17.34 -7.79 -2.41
N LEU A 263 17.13 -8.83 -3.22
CA LEU A 263 18.19 -9.80 -3.52
C LEU A 263 19.35 -9.18 -4.31
N ASN A 264 19.07 -8.09 -5.03
CA ASN A 264 20.06 -7.37 -5.81
C ASN A 264 20.74 -6.25 -4.98
N THR A 265 20.50 -6.19 -3.68
CA THR A 265 21.22 -5.22 -2.82
C THR A 265 22.69 -5.62 -2.79
N PRO A 266 23.63 -4.72 -3.15
CA PRO A 266 25.05 -5.00 -3.06
C PRO A 266 25.48 -5.15 -1.60
N VAL A 267 26.44 -6.03 -1.36
CA VAL A 267 26.95 -6.39 -0.04
C VAL A 267 28.46 -6.20 0.00
N GLY A 268 28.95 -5.52 1.04
CA GLY A 268 30.38 -5.23 1.24
C GLY A 268 30.81 -3.85 0.72
N GLU A 269 32.05 -3.45 1.04
CA GLU A 269 32.59 -2.13 0.67
C GLU A 269 32.91 -1.99 -0.82
N ASP A 270 33.18 -3.11 -1.50
CA ASP A 270 33.57 -3.12 -2.91
C ASP A 270 32.35 -3.16 -3.87
N GLU A 271 31.11 -3.21 -3.36
CA GLU A 271 29.83 -3.27 -4.10
C GLU A 271 29.74 -4.32 -5.23
N ASN A 272 30.69 -5.25 -5.33
CA ASN A 272 30.79 -6.22 -6.41
C ASN A 272 29.97 -7.50 -6.20
N SER A 273 29.49 -7.74 -4.98
CA SER A 273 28.70 -8.92 -4.64
C SER A 273 27.29 -8.54 -4.30
N GLU A 274 26.32 -9.27 -4.84
CA GLU A 274 24.90 -9.08 -4.55
C GLU A 274 24.42 -10.04 -3.45
N LEU A 275 23.37 -9.65 -2.72
CA LEU A 275 22.81 -10.46 -1.64
C LEU A 275 22.35 -11.86 -2.12
N ILE A 276 21.92 -11.96 -3.38
CA ILE A 276 21.53 -13.22 -4.02
C ILE A 276 22.66 -14.26 -4.05
N GLU A 277 23.92 -13.84 -4.16
CA GLU A 277 25.07 -14.76 -4.26
C GLU A 277 25.32 -15.54 -2.95
N PHE A 278 24.79 -15.04 -1.83
CA PHE A 278 24.93 -15.67 -0.51
C PHE A 278 23.79 -16.65 -0.19
N ILE A 279 22.72 -16.66 -0.99
CA ILE A 279 21.59 -17.55 -0.75
C ILE A 279 21.85 -18.89 -1.42
N SER A 280 21.94 -19.94 -0.61
CA SER A 280 22.03 -21.31 -1.11
C SER A 280 20.68 -21.75 -1.69
N GLY A 281 20.68 -22.29 -2.90
CA GLY A 281 19.53 -22.96 -3.48
C GLY A 281 19.27 -24.27 -2.74
N ASN A 282 18.27 -24.32 -1.87
CA ASN A 282 17.95 -25.52 -1.08
C ASN A 282 17.13 -26.55 -1.87
N ASP A 283 16.56 -26.16 -3.02
CA ASP A 283 15.61 -26.98 -3.79
C ASP A 283 16.24 -27.67 -5.01
N GLU A 284 17.51 -27.41 -5.29
CA GLU A 284 18.23 -28.07 -6.38
C GLU A 284 19.03 -29.24 -5.83
N LEU A 285 18.71 -30.44 -6.33
CA LEU A 285 19.52 -31.62 -6.08
C LEU A 285 20.96 -31.34 -6.53
N SER A 286 21.93 -31.72 -5.70
CA SER A 286 23.34 -31.60 -6.05
C SER A 286 23.64 -32.40 -7.33
N ALA A 287 24.62 -31.96 -8.13
CA ALA A 287 25.08 -32.71 -9.29
C ALA A 287 25.44 -34.17 -8.94
N GLU A 288 25.99 -34.38 -7.73
CA GLU A 288 26.29 -35.69 -7.18
C GLU A 288 25.01 -36.52 -6.99
N GLU A 289 23.99 -35.95 -6.35
CA GLU A 289 22.69 -36.60 -6.13
C GLU A 289 22.00 -36.96 -7.44
N ILE A 290 22.06 -36.09 -8.46
CA ILE A 290 21.52 -36.36 -9.80
C ILE A 290 22.22 -37.56 -10.44
N ILE A 291 23.55 -37.63 -10.33
CA ILE A 291 24.35 -38.75 -10.87
C ILE A 291 24.02 -40.05 -10.10
N ILE A 292 23.92 -40.00 -8.78
CA ILE A 292 23.56 -41.13 -7.92
C ILE A 292 22.16 -41.65 -8.31
N LEU A 293 21.16 -40.77 -8.43
CA LEU A 293 19.80 -41.14 -8.85
C LEU A 293 19.77 -41.76 -10.25
N LYS A 294 20.54 -41.22 -11.20
CA LYS A 294 20.65 -41.78 -12.55
C LYS A 294 21.30 -43.17 -12.53
N SER A 295 22.39 -43.33 -11.78
CA SER A 295 23.07 -44.61 -11.61
C SER A 295 22.16 -45.65 -10.96
N LEU A 296 21.44 -45.25 -9.90
CA LEU A 296 20.44 -46.08 -9.24
C LEU A 296 19.36 -46.55 -10.22
N LYS A 297 18.84 -45.65 -11.07
CA LYS A 297 17.86 -46.00 -12.10
C LYS A 297 18.40 -47.04 -13.07
N GLU A 298 19.63 -46.89 -13.56
CA GLU A 298 20.27 -47.87 -14.46
C GLU A 298 20.47 -49.24 -13.79
N VAL A 299 20.86 -49.25 -12.52
CA VAL A 299 21.01 -50.50 -11.74
C VAL A 299 19.64 -51.17 -11.55
N LEU A 300 18.61 -50.40 -11.19
CA LEU A 300 17.23 -50.91 -11.06
C LEU A 300 16.72 -51.49 -12.38
N GLU A 301 16.94 -50.81 -13.51
CA GLU A 301 16.57 -51.32 -14.83
C GLU A 301 17.27 -52.65 -15.17
N LYS A 302 18.58 -52.76 -14.90
CA LYS A 302 19.33 -54.01 -15.08
C LYS A 302 18.79 -55.15 -14.21
N GLN A 303 18.33 -54.87 -12.98
CA GLN A 303 17.72 -55.88 -12.13
C GLN A 303 16.31 -56.27 -12.59
N LEU A 304 15.52 -55.31 -13.08
CA LEU A 304 14.17 -55.55 -13.61
C LEU A 304 14.20 -56.42 -14.88
N LEU A 305 15.19 -56.24 -15.76
CA LEU A 305 15.37 -57.06 -16.97
C LEU A 305 15.62 -58.56 -16.68
N ARG A 306 16.02 -58.92 -15.45
CA ARG A 306 16.23 -60.31 -15.04
C ARG A 306 14.96 -60.99 -14.52
N LEU A 307 13.88 -60.23 -14.33
CA LEU A 307 12.55 -60.76 -14.03
C LEU A 307 11.87 -61.21 -15.33
N THR A 308 10.78 -61.95 -15.20
CA THR A 308 9.95 -62.26 -16.38
C THR A 308 9.20 -61.02 -16.85
N ASP A 309 8.90 -60.90 -18.15
CA ASP A 309 8.19 -59.74 -18.73
C ASP A 309 6.90 -59.38 -17.99
N LYS A 310 6.17 -60.39 -17.50
CA LYS A 310 4.95 -60.21 -16.70
C LYS A 310 5.25 -59.60 -15.33
N GLU A 311 6.30 -60.05 -14.65
CA GLU A 311 6.73 -59.52 -13.36
C GLU A 311 7.23 -58.07 -13.49
N GLN A 312 8.03 -57.77 -14.53
CA GLN A 312 8.54 -56.43 -14.80
C GLN A 312 7.40 -55.42 -15.05
N LYS A 313 6.44 -55.74 -15.93
CA LYS A 313 5.32 -54.84 -16.23
C LYS A 313 4.43 -54.57 -15.01
N ILE A 314 4.17 -55.59 -14.19
CA ILE A 314 3.39 -55.43 -12.96
C ILE A 314 4.11 -54.48 -11.99
N LEU A 315 5.42 -54.64 -11.78
CA LEU A 315 6.18 -53.75 -10.88
C LEU A 315 6.25 -52.31 -11.42
N ARG A 316 6.48 -52.12 -12.72
CA ARG A 316 6.52 -50.79 -13.34
C ARG A 316 5.20 -50.03 -13.18
N LEU A 317 4.07 -50.69 -13.43
CA LEU A 317 2.73 -50.10 -13.24
C LEU A 317 2.40 -49.88 -11.76
N ARG A 318 2.88 -50.77 -10.87
CA ARG A 318 2.63 -50.66 -9.43
C ARG A 318 3.32 -49.46 -8.81
N PHE A 319 4.59 -49.24 -9.17
CA PHE A 319 5.40 -48.15 -8.64
C PHE A 319 5.41 -46.90 -9.51
N GLY A 320 4.70 -46.90 -10.64
CA GLY A 320 4.67 -45.76 -11.56
C GLY A 320 6.04 -45.40 -12.13
N MET A 321 6.88 -46.41 -12.41
CA MET A 321 8.29 -46.17 -12.82
C MET A 321 8.42 -45.49 -14.19
N ASP A 322 7.43 -45.67 -15.06
CA ASP A 322 7.43 -45.13 -16.42
C ASP A 322 6.55 -43.86 -16.54
N ASP A 323 5.41 -43.81 -15.84
CA ASP A 323 4.39 -42.76 -15.93
C ASP A 323 4.24 -41.89 -14.66
N GLY A 324 5.03 -42.14 -13.62
CA GLY A 324 4.98 -41.39 -12.34
C GLY A 324 3.74 -41.65 -11.49
N HIS A 325 2.83 -42.51 -11.94
CA HIS A 325 1.55 -42.77 -11.28
C HIS A 325 1.47 -44.21 -10.76
N PRO A 326 1.57 -44.44 -9.44
CA PRO A 326 1.45 -45.77 -8.87
C PRO A 326 0.01 -46.28 -8.98
N ARG A 327 -0.18 -47.49 -9.52
CA ARG A 327 -1.51 -48.10 -9.71
C ARG A 327 -1.89 -49.05 -8.58
N THR A 328 -3.20 -49.18 -8.33
CA THR A 328 -3.70 -50.14 -7.34
C THR A 328 -3.63 -51.58 -7.85
N LEU A 329 -3.59 -52.56 -6.95
CA LEU A 329 -3.58 -53.99 -7.33
C LEU A 329 -4.84 -54.40 -8.11
N GLU A 330 -5.95 -53.69 -7.90
CA GLU A 330 -7.22 -53.92 -8.60
C GLU A 330 -7.17 -53.36 -10.03
N GLU A 331 -6.64 -52.16 -10.23
CA GLU A 331 -6.41 -51.55 -11.56
C GLU A 331 -5.41 -52.36 -12.41
N ILE A 332 -4.37 -52.90 -11.78
CA ILE A 332 -3.45 -53.79 -12.50
C ILE A 332 -4.18 -55.12 -12.81
N GLY A 333 -5.09 -55.56 -11.93
CA GLY A 333 -5.94 -56.76 -12.08
C GLY A 333 -6.78 -56.72 -13.32
N THR A 334 -7.49 -55.62 -13.49
CA THR A 334 -8.35 -55.36 -14.65
C THR A 334 -7.52 -55.29 -15.93
N ASN A 335 -6.35 -54.65 -15.92
CA ASN A 335 -5.48 -54.54 -17.11
C ASN A 335 -4.91 -55.89 -17.57
N PHE A 336 -4.55 -56.78 -16.65
CA PHE A 336 -3.99 -58.10 -16.97
C PHE A 336 -5.03 -59.23 -17.07
N ASN A 337 -6.33 -58.94 -16.86
CA ASN A 337 -7.42 -59.93 -16.76
C ASN A 337 -7.15 -61.01 -15.71
N VAL A 338 -6.67 -60.60 -14.52
CA VAL A 338 -6.38 -61.53 -13.42
C VAL A 338 -6.91 -60.98 -12.10
N THR A 339 -7.28 -61.87 -11.19
CA THR A 339 -7.70 -61.49 -9.83
C THR A 339 -6.62 -60.68 -9.11
N ARG A 340 -7.04 -59.69 -8.30
CA ARG A 340 -6.17 -58.90 -7.39
C ARG A 340 -5.16 -59.76 -6.63
N GLU A 341 -5.62 -60.87 -6.04
CA GLU A 341 -4.77 -61.75 -5.22
C GLU A 341 -3.65 -62.39 -6.05
N ARG A 342 -3.91 -62.69 -7.32
CA ARG A 342 -2.89 -63.24 -8.21
C ARG A 342 -1.79 -62.22 -8.53
N ILE A 343 -2.12 -60.93 -8.66
CA ILE A 343 -1.10 -59.88 -8.83
C ILE A 343 -0.28 -59.72 -7.57
N ARG A 344 -0.90 -59.73 -6.39
CA ARG A 344 -0.19 -59.72 -5.09
C ARG A 344 0.80 -60.89 -4.97
N GLN A 345 0.42 -62.08 -5.43
CA GLN A 345 1.31 -63.24 -5.48
C GLN A 345 2.49 -63.02 -6.44
N ILE A 346 2.24 -62.45 -7.63
CA ILE A 346 3.30 -62.19 -8.62
C ILE A 346 4.26 -61.10 -8.10
N GLU A 347 3.73 -60.01 -7.52
CA GLU A 347 4.49 -58.93 -6.90
C GLU A 347 5.38 -59.46 -5.77
N SER A 348 4.81 -60.19 -4.80
CA SER A 348 5.57 -60.76 -3.69
C SER A 348 6.66 -61.73 -4.17
N ARG A 349 6.40 -62.53 -5.22
CA ARG A 349 7.40 -63.40 -5.83
C ARG A 349 8.50 -62.59 -6.52
N ALA A 350 8.15 -61.53 -7.24
CA ALA A 350 9.10 -60.65 -7.92
C ALA A 350 9.99 -59.91 -6.91
N LEU A 351 9.41 -59.34 -5.85
CA LEU A 351 10.16 -58.72 -4.75
C LEU A 351 11.06 -59.72 -4.02
N LYS A 352 10.60 -60.95 -3.80
CA LYS A 352 11.42 -62.01 -3.20
C LYS A 352 12.62 -62.38 -4.09
N LYS A 353 12.45 -62.39 -5.42
CA LYS A 353 13.55 -62.57 -6.37
C LYS A 353 14.52 -61.39 -6.37
N LEU A 354 14.04 -60.16 -6.19
CA LEU A 354 14.91 -58.97 -6.10
C LEU A 354 15.70 -58.95 -4.79
N ARG A 355 15.15 -59.50 -3.70
CA ARG A 355 15.78 -59.61 -2.37
C ARG A 355 16.86 -60.70 -2.21
N THR A 356 17.38 -61.28 -3.29
CA THR A 356 18.49 -62.24 -3.18
C THR A 356 19.78 -61.53 -2.74
N PRO A 357 20.59 -62.05 -1.81
CA PRO A 357 21.73 -61.33 -1.21
C PRO A 357 22.75 -60.78 -2.21
N PHE A 358 23.03 -61.50 -3.30
CA PHE A 358 23.90 -61.00 -4.37
C PHE A 358 23.32 -59.76 -5.10
N ARG A 359 21.98 -59.61 -5.13
CA ARG A 359 21.28 -58.50 -5.79
C ARG A 359 21.07 -57.32 -4.85
N LEU A 360 20.92 -57.58 -3.55
CA LEU A 360 20.81 -56.56 -2.52
C LEU A 360 22.12 -55.80 -2.34
N ARG A 361 23.28 -56.47 -2.40
CA ARG A 361 24.59 -55.82 -2.19
C ARG A 361 24.82 -54.61 -3.10
N ASN A 362 24.41 -54.69 -4.37
CA ASN A 362 24.56 -53.59 -5.34
C ASN A 362 23.53 -52.46 -5.16
N LEU A 363 22.46 -52.68 -4.41
CA LEU A 363 21.41 -51.69 -4.11
C LEU A 363 21.54 -51.13 -2.70
N GLU A 364 22.18 -51.86 -1.78
CA GLU A 364 22.50 -51.43 -0.41
C GLU A 364 23.47 -50.25 -0.41
N GLU A 365 24.44 -50.21 -1.33
CA GLU A 365 25.36 -49.06 -1.49
C GLU A 365 24.60 -47.74 -1.73
N TYR A 366 23.55 -47.75 -2.55
CA TYR A 366 22.73 -46.56 -2.82
C TYR A 366 21.75 -46.22 -1.69
N LEU A 367 21.52 -47.14 -0.76
CA LEU A 367 20.61 -46.95 0.38
C LEU A 367 21.29 -46.22 1.54
N GLU A 368 22.61 -46.29 1.62
CA GLU A 368 23.42 -45.50 2.55
C GLU A 368 23.51 -44.03 2.09
N ASP A 369 23.61 -43.79 0.78
CA ASP A 369 23.68 -42.44 0.19
C ASP A 369 22.34 -41.68 0.16
N LEU A 370 21.21 -42.39 0.31
CA LEU A 370 19.85 -41.80 0.31
C LEU A 370 19.29 -41.51 1.72
N ARG A 371 20.06 -41.81 2.77
CA ARG A 371 19.70 -41.57 4.19
C ARG A 371 20.45 -40.37 4.72
#